data_AF-A0A097AU11-F1
#
_entry.id   AF-A0A097AU11-F1
#
_cell.length_a   1.000
_cell.length_b   1.000
_cell.length_c   1.000
_cell.angle_alpha   90.00
_cell.angle_beta   90.00
_cell.angle_gamma   90.00
#
_symmetry.space_group_name_H-M   'P 1'
#
loop_
_entity.id
_entity.type
_entity.pdbx_description
1 polymer ?
#
loop_
_entity_poly.entity_id
_entity_poly.type
_entity_poly.pdbx_seq_one_letter_code
_entity_poly.pdbx_strand_id
1 'polypeptide(L)'
;MAGLNLENLKKYRNEILKAETVSLLALWDKVDPNQQNKADINLDKKSLSDWENDIKGKKIKILEEEFELWSYFLNNWREWRRRQDKKYLLEVLYGVGESLNSGIDKGSPKDDIKVEPQYSRWLSNPFGSFKNRIIYLSEIEDSINNKICDLKNSITNILGSNNLDWEKFKSIREKFKNFFAGLLSDDRFPINDVSLWEQAYMATTMFKASLSEYILKNNNIQSLPKRMDVRWRILGIQYDKLGLAEKGYKPQQILWYRDKAREIDDEVKKLLEYEYPIGNEIYRDETGVYFLVGEGLGDDLNDDSNLARLKRDLKEIEEKILNIFKEKSFDEFYPAIFLTKASRGLMNLCYLLENAKENFLKADWSKKEIDICIEKSESGRAKGICQVCGQRLVFKSDRLDEDKNICDTCYKEKTQGRIDKWLEDTSKETIWMDELKDKNDGVALVTMKFELHDWLNGDMLNSLLVREENFKNLKSDLNTLLAEVKKYYTNFLNSSNKNLKSFNSFGSLNSIKSFVELFDKHGIQTPYEKVKKKIINLLREKNNLPPDSEDIMILDLFNRNFFHFLNVEGTI
;
A
#
# COMPACT_ATOMS: atom_id res chain seq x y z
N MET A 1 23.72 -15.18 -7.43
CA MET A 1 22.94 -13.96 -7.77
C MET A 1 23.81 -12.77 -7.42
N ALA A 2 23.86 -11.73 -8.25
CA ALA A 2 24.52 -10.48 -7.86
C ALA A 2 23.80 -9.91 -6.62
N GLY A 3 24.56 -9.40 -5.64
CA GLY A 3 24.01 -8.73 -4.45
C GLY A 3 23.25 -7.45 -4.82
N LEU A 4 22.48 -6.90 -3.89
CA LEU A 4 21.79 -5.61 -4.10
C LEU A 4 22.79 -4.45 -4.08
N ASN A 5 22.68 -3.54 -5.05
CA ASN A 5 23.55 -2.37 -5.15
C ASN A 5 22.88 -1.13 -4.54
N LEU A 6 23.10 -0.91 -3.25
CA LEU A 6 22.51 0.21 -2.50
C LEU A 6 22.92 1.60 -3.03
N GLU A 7 24.14 1.73 -3.57
CA GLU A 7 24.65 3.00 -4.12
C GLU A 7 23.85 3.46 -5.33
N ASN A 8 23.23 2.54 -6.08
CA ASN A 8 22.35 2.92 -7.19
C ASN A 8 21.14 3.73 -6.71
N LEU A 9 20.60 3.46 -5.51
CA LEU A 9 19.46 4.24 -5.00
C LEU A 9 19.85 5.67 -4.66
N LYS A 10 21.05 5.89 -4.11
CA LYS A 10 21.58 7.24 -3.88
C LYS A 10 21.83 7.95 -5.22
N LYS A 11 22.49 7.26 -6.16
CA LYS A 11 22.86 7.79 -7.47
C LYS A 11 21.63 8.21 -8.29
N TYR A 12 20.58 7.39 -8.31
CA TYR A 12 19.37 7.64 -9.09
C TYR A 12 18.21 8.19 -8.26
N ARG A 13 18.46 8.65 -7.03
CA ARG A 13 17.45 9.14 -6.08
C ARG A 13 16.49 10.14 -6.72
N ASN A 14 17.03 11.23 -7.27
CA ASN A 14 16.21 12.31 -7.85
C ASN A 14 15.41 11.81 -9.06
N GLU A 15 15.93 10.84 -9.80
CA GLU A 15 15.28 10.26 -10.99
C GLU A 15 14.11 9.34 -10.60
N ILE A 16 14.25 8.57 -9.51
CA ILE A 16 13.16 7.78 -8.91
C ILE A 16 12.05 8.71 -8.40
N LEU A 17 12.40 9.79 -7.69
CA LEU A 17 11.42 10.75 -7.16
C LEU A 17 10.69 11.53 -8.27
N LYS A 18 11.37 11.86 -9.37
CA LYS A 18 10.75 12.43 -10.57
C LYS A 18 9.77 11.44 -11.21
N ALA A 19 10.18 10.18 -11.36
CA ALA A 19 9.31 9.12 -11.90
C ALA A 19 8.06 8.94 -11.04
N GLU A 20 8.20 8.91 -9.71
CA GLU A 20 7.11 8.83 -8.74
C GLU A 20 6.15 10.03 -8.85
N THR A 21 6.70 11.24 -8.94
CA THR A 21 5.88 12.46 -9.08
C THR A 21 5.05 12.42 -10.36
N VAL A 22 5.64 11.97 -11.46
CA VAL A 22 4.95 11.87 -12.76
C VAL A 22 3.96 10.72 -12.79
N SER A 23 4.21 9.61 -12.09
CA SER A 23 3.26 8.49 -12.05
C SER A 23 1.93 8.85 -11.40
N LEU A 24 1.89 9.83 -10.51
CA LEU A 24 0.64 10.37 -9.94
C LEU A 24 -0.29 10.96 -11.01
N LEU A 25 0.24 11.41 -12.15
CA LEU A 25 -0.57 11.91 -13.27
C LEU A 25 -1.26 10.80 -14.06
N ALA A 26 -0.83 9.54 -13.97
CA ALA A 26 -1.33 8.50 -14.87
C ALA A 26 -2.86 8.25 -14.76
N LEU A 27 -3.47 8.57 -13.61
CA LEU A 27 -4.92 8.48 -13.42
C LEU A 27 -5.67 9.80 -13.65
N TRP A 28 -5.02 10.82 -14.24
CA TRP A 28 -5.61 12.16 -14.43
C TRP A 28 -6.88 12.18 -15.27
N ASP A 29 -7.10 11.19 -16.16
CA ASP A 29 -8.36 11.09 -16.92
C ASP A 29 -9.59 10.98 -16.02
N LYS A 30 -9.43 10.55 -14.76
CA LYS A 30 -10.51 10.52 -13.77
C LYS A 30 -10.88 11.90 -13.24
N VAL A 31 -10.07 12.93 -13.47
CA VAL A 31 -10.33 14.32 -13.05
C VAL A 31 -11.38 15.00 -13.95
N ASP A 32 -11.83 14.38 -15.03
CA ASP A 32 -12.88 14.96 -15.88
C ASP A 32 -14.22 15.05 -15.10
N PRO A 33 -14.78 16.25 -14.87
CA PRO A 33 -16.07 16.42 -14.20
C PRO A 33 -17.19 15.67 -14.91
N ASN A 34 -17.12 15.51 -16.24
CA ASN A 34 -18.12 14.79 -17.02
C ASN A 34 -18.18 13.29 -16.70
N GLN A 35 -17.07 12.71 -16.22
CA GLN A 35 -17.02 11.32 -15.77
C GLN A 35 -17.49 11.18 -14.31
N GLN A 36 -17.15 12.16 -13.46
CA GLN A 36 -17.39 12.07 -12.02
C GLN A 36 -18.74 12.59 -11.54
N ASN A 37 -19.29 13.66 -12.09
CA ASN A 37 -20.50 14.27 -11.54
C ASN A 37 -21.34 15.05 -12.57
N LYS A 38 -20.89 15.09 -13.83
CA LYS A 38 -21.49 15.92 -14.89
C LYS A 38 -21.75 17.37 -14.44
N ALA A 39 -20.87 17.88 -13.57
CA ALA A 39 -20.92 19.28 -13.16
C ALA A 39 -20.50 20.14 -14.36
N ASP A 40 -21.14 21.29 -14.54
CA ASP A 40 -20.79 22.27 -15.57
C ASP A 40 -19.59 23.11 -15.10
N ILE A 41 -18.43 22.45 -15.01
CA ILE A 41 -17.15 23.05 -14.62
C ILE A 41 -16.14 22.80 -15.73
N ASN A 42 -15.47 23.87 -16.16
CA ASN A 42 -14.43 23.84 -17.15
C ASN A 42 -13.05 23.84 -16.49
N LEU A 43 -12.30 22.75 -16.69
CA LEU A 43 -10.94 22.61 -16.14
C LEU A 43 -9.88 22.91 -17.20
N ASP A 44 -8.82 23.61 -16.79
CA ASP A 44 -7.64 23.89 -17.63
C ASP A 44 -6.95 22.61 -18.14
N LYS A 45 -7.02 21.54 -17.33
CA LYS A 45 -6.52 20.20 -17.66
C LYS A 45 -7.52 19.15 -17.21
N LYS A 46 -8.42 18.75 -18.11
CA LYS A 46 -9.48 17.76 -17.84
C LYS A 46 -9.09 16.33 -18.18
N SER A 47 -8.04 16.15 -18.98
CA SER A 47 -7.56 14.85 -19.48
C SER A 47 -6.06 14.71 -19.27
N LEU A 48 -5.57 13.47 -19.25
CA LEU A 48 -4.13 13.21 -19.19
C LEU A 48 -3.41 13.84 -20.40
N SER A 49 -4.01 13.82 -21.60
CA SER A 49 -3.44 14.45 -22.80
C SER A 49 -3.17 15.94 -22.66
N ASP A 50 -3.88 16.66 -21.78
CA ASP A 50 -3.63 18.08 -21.54
C ASP A 50 -2.25 18.32 -20.90
N TRP A 51 -1.60 17.29 -20.36
CA TRP A 51 -0.24 17.34 -19.81
C TRP A 51 0.86 17.10 -20.85
N GLU A 52 0.52 16.76 -22.10
CA GLU A 52 1.50 16.42 -23.15
C GLU A 52 2.57 17.51 -23.29
N ASN A 53 2.16 18.77 -23.44
CA ASN A 53 3.10 19.88 -23.67
C ASN A 53 4.03 20.14 -22.48
N ASP A 54 3.62 19.77 -21.26
CA ASP A 54 4.40 20.01 -20.04
C ASP A 54 5.42 18.88 -19.79
N ILE A 55 5.10 17.65 -20.20
CA ILE A 55 5.90 16.44 -19.91
C ILE A 55 6.71 15.98 -21.12
N LYS A 56 6.22 16.16 -22.34
CA LYS A 56 6.86 15.63 -23.55
C LYS A 56 8.26 16.18 -23.75
N GLY A 57 9.19 15.26 -23.98
CA GLY A 57 10.61 15.57 -24.15
C GLY A 57 11.36 15.68 -22.84
N LYS A 58 10.68 15.64 -21.68
CA LYS A 58 11.34 15.49 -20.38
C LYS A 58 11.81 14.05 -20.23
N LYS A 59 13.05 13.88 -19.80
CA LYS A 59 13.68 12.59 -19.64
C LYS A 59 14.20 12.41 -18.23
N ILE A 60 14.21 11.17 -17.78
CA ILE A 60 14.98 10.74 -16.60
C ILE A 60 16.04 9.75 -17.01
N LYS A 61 17.11 9.65 -16.22
CA LYS A 61 18.21 8.71 -16.47
C LYS A 61 18.28 7.64 -15.38
N ILE A 62 18.07 6.38 -15.74
CA ILE A 62 18.09 5.24 -14.81
C ILE A 62 19.00 4.15 -15.38
N LEU A 63 19.96 3.68 -14.57
CA LEU A 63 20.93 2.64 -14.97
C LEU A 63 21.60 2.94 -16.33
N GLU A 64 22.02 4.20 -16.48
CA GLU A 64 22.62 4.79 -17.68
C GLU A 64 21.73 4.92 -18.93
N GLU A 65 20.46 4.51 -18.87
CA GLU A 65 19.50 4.66 -19.96
C GLU A 65 18.57 5.86 -19.74
N GLU A 66 18.24 6.56 -20.83
CA GLU A 66 17.29 7.67 -20.81
C GLU A 66 15.87 7.20 -21.11
N PHE A 67 14.93 7.61 -20.26
CA PHE A 67 13.50 7.33 -20.41
C PHE A 67 12.74 8.63 -20.61
N GLU A 68 12.06 8.77 -21.75
CA GLU A 68 11.18 9.91 -22.01
C GLU A 68 9.82 9.69 -21.34
N LEU A 69 9.43 10.65 -20.49
CA LEU A 69 8.35 10.48 -19.51
C LEU A 69 6.94 10.53 -20.13
N TRP A 70 6.79 11.16 -21.30
CA TRP A 70 5.49 11.16 -21.98
C TRP A 70 5.32 9.92 -22.86
N SER A 71 6.10 9.80 -23.93
CA SER A 71 5.91 8.87 -25.04
C SER A 71 6.11 7.40 -24.67
N TYR A 72 6.95 7.14 -23.67
CA TYR A 72 7.30 5.78 -23.22
C TYR A 72 6.87 5.46 -21.78
N PHE A 73 6.10 6.37 -21.17
CA PHE A 73 5.53 6.15 -19.85
C PHE A 73 4.06 6.53 -19.75
N LEU A 74 3.69 7.81 -19.80
CA LEU A 74 2.30 8.24 -19.57
C LEU A 74 1.38 8.04 -20.79
N ASN A 75 1.88 8.30 -22.00
CA ASN A 75 1.06 8.26 -23.21
C ASN A 75 0.60 6.82 -23.49
N ASN A 76 -0.71 6.59 -23.46
CA ASN A 76 -1.31 5.26 -23.61
C ASN A 76 -0.76 4.23 -22.62
N TRP A 77 -0.46 4.63 -21.38
CA TRP A 77 0.17 3.75 -20.38
C TRP A 77 -0.62 2.45 -20.11
N ARG A 78 -1.93 2.43 -20.39
CA ARG A 78 -2.80 1.23 -20.28
C ARG A 78 -2.43 0.12 -21.26
N GLU A 79 -1.61 0.41 -22.28
CA GLU A 79 -1.08 -0.55 -23.26
C GLU A 79 0.13 -1.35 -22.75
N TRP A 80 0.50 -1.18 -21.48
CA TRP A 80 1.64 -1.85 -20.83
C TRP A 80 1.70 -3.37 -21.07
N ARG A 81 0.56 -4.05 -21.22
CA ARG A 81 0.47 -5.49 -21.51
C ARG A 81 0.97 -5.86 -22.91
N ARG A 82 1.03 -4.93 -23.85
CA ARG A 82 1.53 -5.15 -25.21
C ARG A 82 3.00 -4.76 -25.37
N ARG A 83 3.57 -4.02 -24.42
CA ARG A 83 4.96 -3.53 -24.49
C ARG A 83 5.97 -4.65 -24.27
N GLN A 84 6.95 -4.74 -25.17
CA GLN A 84 8.06 -5.70 -25.12
C GLN A 84 9.44 -5.01 -25.13
N ASP A 85 9.49 -3.76 -25.61
CA ASP A 85 10.71 -2.96 -25.68
C ASP A 85 11.04 -2.36 -24.30
N LYS A 86 12.32 -2.46 -23.91
CA LYS A 86 12.83 -2.00 -22.60
C LYS A 86 12.62 -0.51 -22.35
N LYS A 87 12.49 0.32 -23.38
CA LYS A 87 12.18 1.76 -23.21
C LYS A 87 10.86 2.01 -22.48
N TYR A 88 9.95 1.02 -22.46
CA TYR A 88 8.67 1.07 -21.75
C TYR A 88 8.76 0.52 -20.31
N LEU A 89 9.95 0.45 -19.71
CA LEU A 89 10.13 -0.08 -18.36
C LEU A 89 9.20 0.59 -17.34
N LEU A 90 9.13 1.93 -17.36
CA LEU A 90 8.29 2.70 -16.43
C LEU A 90 6.80 2.38 -16.63
N GLU A 91 6.35 2.35 -17.89
CA GLU A 91 4.97 1.99 -18.26
C GLU A 91 4.60 0.60 -17.75
N VAL A 92 5.49 -0.38 -17.94
CA VAL A 92 5.25 -1.77 -17.52
C VAL A 92 5.20 -1.90 -16.01
N LEU A 93 6.14 -1.30 -15.29
CA LEU A 93 6.15 -1.35 -13.83
C LEU A 93 4.91 -0.69 -13.22
N TYR A 94 4.52 0.48 -13.72
CA TYR A 94 3.34 1.18 -13.26
C TYR A 94 2.06 0.41 -13.59
N GLY A 95 1.94 -0.08 -14.82
CA GLY A 95 0.77 -0.83 -15.27
C GLY A 95 0.54 -2.12 -14.49
N VAL A 96 1.61 -2.83 -14.11
CA VAL A 96 1.51 -4.00 -13.22
C VAL A 96 0.95 -3.61 -11.85
N GLY A 97 1.51 -2.56 -11.23
CA GLY A 97 1.05 -2.05 -9.93
C GLY A 97 -0.41 -1.58 -9.94
N GLU A 98 -0.78 -0.68 -10.87
CA GLU A 98 -2.15 -0.16 -10.97
C GLU A 98 -3.16 -1.27 -11.25
N SER A 99 -2.82 -2.25 -12.09
CA SER A 99 -3.76 -3.33 -12.42
C SER A 99 -4.08 -4.24 -11.23
N LEU A 100 -3.11 -4.47 -10.34
CA LEU A 100 -3.32 -5.25 -9.13
C LEU A 100 -4.08 -4.43 -8.08
N ASN A 101 -3.67 -3.17 -7.87
CA ASN A 101 -4.35 -2.28 -6.94
C ASN A 101 -5.83 -2.13 -7.31
N SER A 102 -6.11 -1.82 -8.58
CA SER A 102 -7.47 -1.67 -9.10
C SER A 102 -8.29 -2.96 -8.96
N GLY A 103 -7.68 -4.13 -9.14
CA GLY A 103 -8.35 -5.42 -8.96
C GLY A 103 -8.73 -5.71 -7.50
N ILE A 104 -7.87 -5.33 -6.56
CA ILE A 104 -8.12 -5.47 -5.11
C ILE A 104 -9.18 -4.46 -4.66
N ASP A 105 -9.01 -3.18 -5.00
CA ASP A 105 -9.90 -2.09 -4.55
C ASP A 105 -11.33 -2.24 -5.08
N LYS A 106 -11.47 -2.60 -6.37
CA LYS A 106 -12.78 -2.55 -7.01
C LYS A 106 -13.62 -3.77 -6.72
N GLY A 107 -13.05 -4.91 -6.33
CA GLY A 107 -13.80 -6.15 -6.23
C GLY A 107 -14.61 -6.43 -7.51
N SER A 108 -15.94 -6.47 -7.39
CA SER A 108 -16.83 -6.85 -8.49
C SER A 108 -18.24 -6.22 -8.44
N PRO A 109 -18.41 -4.90 -8.20
CA PRO A 109 -19.72 -4.25 -8.18
C PRO A 109 -20.38 -4.31 -9.56
N LYS A 110 -21.72 -4.28 -9.58
CA LYS A 110 -22.47 -4.20 -10.83
C LYS A 110 -22.30 -2.81 -11.44
N ASP A 111 -22.12 -2.75 -12.76
CA ASP A 111 -21.81 -1.51 -13.48
C ASP A 111 -22.94 -0.46 -13.47
N ASP A 112 -24.16 -0.90 -13.17
CA ASP A 112 -25.39 -0.10 -13.12
C ASP A 112 -25.61 0.58 -11.76
N ILE A 113 -24.91 0.17 -10.69
CA ILE A 113 -25.09 0.72 -9.35
C ILE A 113 -24.12 1.90 -9.14
N LYS A 114 -24.48 3.06 -9.69
CA LYS A 114 -23.75 4.32 -9.50
C LYS A 114 -24.29 5.13 -8.33
N VAL A 115 -23.45 5.98 -7.75
CA VAL A 115 -23.88 6.97 -6.76
C VAL A 115 -24.83 7.96 -7.43
N GLU A 116 -26.03 8.05 -6.88
CA GLU A 116 -27.10 8.94 -7.33
C GLU A 116 -27.41 10.01 -6.27
N PRO A 117 -27.88 11.21 -6.68
CA PRO A 117 -28.07 11.62 -8.07
C PRO A 117 -26.75 11.95 -8.76
N GLN A 118 -26.66 11.69 -10.07
CA GLN A 118 -25.45 11.91 -10.86
C GLN A 118 -24.82 13.32 -10.73
N TYR A 119 -25.60 14.36 -10.44
CA TYR A 119 -25.14 15.74 -10.28
C TYR A 119 -24.74 16.11 -8.84
N SER A 120 -24.91 15.18 -7.89
CA SER A 120 -24.56 15.38 -6.48
C SER A 120 -23.82 14.17 -5.89
N ARG A 121 -22.89 13.57 -6.67
CA ARG A 121 -22.09 12.45 -6.18
C ARG A 121 -21.21 12.86 -5.00
N TRP A 122 -20.98 11.92 -4.10
CA TRP A 122 -20.21 12.12 -2.88
C TRP A 122 -19.19 11.01 -2.68
N LEU A 123 -18.18 11.30 -1.87
CA LEU A 123 -17.28 10.30 -1.30
C LEU A 123 -17.98 9.69 -0.07
N SER A 124 -18.09 8.36 -0.02
CA SER A 124 -18.55 7.67 1.19
C SER A 124 -17.37 7.44 2.14
N ASN A 125 -17.68 7.03 3.37
CA ASN A 125 -16.70 6.39 4.24
C ASN A 125 -16.78 4.86 4.05
N PRO A 126 -15.84 4.09 4.63
CA PRO A 126 -15.83 2.63 4.52
C PRO A 126 -17.10 1.93 5.05
N PHE A 127 -17.95 2.63 5.80
CA PHE A 127 -19.23 2.13 6.29
C PHE A 127 -20.41 2.48 5.37
N GLY A 128 -20.13 3.02 4.17
CA GLY A 128 -21.12 3.37 3.16
C GLY A 128 -21.90 4.66 3.44
N SER A 129 -21.61 5.39 4.51
CA SER A 129 -22.26 6.66 4.80
C SER A 129 -21.51 7.85 4.21
N PHE A 130 -22.18 8.99 4.11
CA PHE A 130 -21.62 10.21 3.54
C PHE A 130 -20.35 10.63 4.31
N LYS A 131 -19.25 10.85 3.58
CA LYS A 131 -18.00 11.39 4.13
C LYS A 131 -17.85 12.85 3.75
N ASN A 132 -17.77 13.14 2.45
CA ASN A 132 -17.55 14.49 1.92
C ASN A 132 -18.20 14.65 0.54
N ARG A 133 -18.53 15.90 0.19
CA ARG A 133 -18.81 16.27 -1.20
C ARG A 133 -17.52 16.25 -2.00
N ILE A 134 -17.62 15.90 -3.28
CA ILE A 134 -16.49 16.03 -4.20
C ILE A 134 -16.17 17.51 -4.45
N ILE A 135 -14.94 17.81 -4.87
CA ILE A 135 -14.42 19.17 -5.02
C ILE A 135 -15.29 20.04 -5.94
N TYR A 136 -15.86 19.46 -7.00
CA TYR A 136 -16.76 20.14 -7.95
C TYR A 136 -18.07 20.66 -7.33
N LEU A 137 -18.43 20.17 -6.14
CA LEU A 137 -19.64 20.57 -5.42
C LEU A 137 -19.34 21.43 -4.19
N SER A 138 -18.07 21.58 -3.83
CA SER A 138 -17.63 22.31 -2.64
C SER A 138 -16.77 23.53 -2.96
N GLU A 139 -16.21 23.62 -4.17
CA GLU A 139 -15.32 24.71 -4.58
C GLU A 139 -15.74 25.31 -5.93
N ILE A 140 -15.41 26.58 -6.12
CA ILE A 140 -15.62 27.29 -7.39
C ILE A 140 -14.55 26.92 -8.42
N GLU A 141 -14.88 27.01 -9.71
CA GLU A 141 -14.00 26.65 -10.84
C GLU A 141 -12.60 27.28 -10.74
N ASP A 142 -12.51 28.59 -10.46
CA ASP A 142 -11.23 29.30 -10.33
C ASP A 142 -10.33 28.70 -9.23
N SER A 143 -10.90 28.27 -8.11
CA SER A 143 -10.15 27.63 -7.01
C SER A 143 -9.54 26.31 -7.50
N ILE A 144 -10.33 25.54 -8.24
CA ILE A 144 -9.91 24.24 -8.77
C ILE A 144 -8.80 24.43 -9.82
N ASN A 145 -8.97 25.36 -10.76
CA ASN A 145 -7.97 25.65 -11.79
C ASN A 145 -6.68 26.24 -11.18
N ASN A 146 -6.76 27.05 -10.12
CA ASN A 146 -5.58 27.51 -9.39
C ASN A 146 -4.80 26.34 -8.78
N LYS A 147 -5.48 25.34 -8.18
CA LYS A 147 -4.81 24.11 -7.68
C LYS A 147 -4.14 23.32 -8.80
N ILE A 148 -4.78 23.21 -9.97
CA ILE A 148 -4.20 22.55 -11.16
C ILE A 148 -2.96 23.31 -11.67
N CYS A 149 -3.04 24.63 -11.74
CA CYS A 149 -1.93 25.50 -12.15
C CYS A 149 -0.74 25.38 -11.18
N ASP A 150 -1.00 25.39 -9.87
CA ASP A 150 0.01 25.21 -8.84
C ASP A 150 0.70 23.84 -8.92
N LEU A 151 -0.07 22.77 -9.18
CA LEU A 151 0.46 21.44 -9.45
C LEU A 151 1.34 21.44 -10.69
N LYS A 152 0.87 22.01 -11.80
CA LYS A 152 1.63 22.12 -13.06
C LYS A 152 2.97 22.82 -12.86
N ASN A 153 2.96 23.97 -12.19
CA ASN A 153 4.17 24.75 -11.91
C ASN A 153 5.15 23.93 -11.06
N SER A 154 4.64 23.23 -10.05
CA SER A 154 5.47 22.44 -9.15
C SER A 154 6.11 21.24 -9.88
N ILE A 155 5.34 20.51 -10.70
CA ILE A 155 5.83 19.38 -11.50
C ILE A 155 6.89 19.84 -12.50
N THR A 156 6.62 20.91 -13.24
CA THR A 156 7.56 21.48 -14.23
C THR A 156 8.87 21.89 -13.56
N ASN A 157 8.80 22.48 -12.36
CA ASN A 157 9.96 22.87 -11.58
C ASN A 157 10.80 21.65 -11.13
N ILE A 158 10.17 20.57 -10.64
CA ILE A 158 10.90 19.35 -10.26
C ILE A 158 11.56 18.69 -11.47
N LEU A 159 10.86 18.60 -12.60
CA LEU A 159 11.39 17.97 -13.81
C LEU A 159 12.57 18.75 -14.41
N GLY A 160 12.61 20.07 -14.21
CA GLY A 160 13.74 20.92 -14.58
C GLY A 160 14.87 20.99 -13.55
N SER A 161 14.66 20.50 -12.32
CA SER A 161 15.65 20.60 -11.25
C SER A 161 16.64 19.44 -11.24
N ASN A 162 17.91 19.75 -11.02
CA ASN A 162 18.97 18.78 -10.75
C ASN A 162 19.07 18.43 -9.26
N ASN A 163 18.58 19.29 -8.37
CA ASN A 163 18.59 19.06 -6.93
C ASN A 163 17.17 19.11 -6.38
N LEU A 164 16.68 17.95 -5.97
CA LEU A 164 15.38 17.82 -5.31
C LEU A 164 15.62 17.65 -3.82
N ASP A 165 15.15 18.60 -3.02
CA ASP A 165 15.13 18.50 -1.57
C ASP A 165 13.82 17.85 -1.07
N TRP A 166 13.86 17.38 0.19
CA TRP A 166 12.76 16.68 0.84
C TRP A 166 11.49 17.54 0.94
N GLU A 167 11.62 18.82 1.29
CA GLU A 167 10.47 19.70 1.51
C GLU A 167 9.73 19.99 0.20
N LYS A 168 10.45 20.20 -0.90
CA LYS A 168 9.83 20.33 -2.23
C LYS A 168 9.10 19.05 -2.64
N PHE A 169 9.74 17.89 -2.46
CA PHE A 169 9.13 16.61 -2.79
C PHE A 169 7.85 16.36 -1.96
N LYS A 170 7.93 16.55 -0.64
CA LYS A 170 6.79 16.46 0.28
C LYS A 170 5.67 17.43 -0.11
N SER A 171 6.02 18.68 -0.42
CA SER A 171 5.06 19.72 -0.82
C SER A 171 4.27 19.32 -2.07
N ILE A 172 4.93 18.78 -3.11
CA ILE A 172 4.21 18.34 -4.32
C ILE A 172 3.24 17.20 -4.00
N ARG A 173 3.69 16.22 -3.21
CA ARG A 173 2.83 15.11 -2.81
C ARG A 173 1.59 15.59 -2.05
N GLU A 174 1.76 16.53 -1.11
CA GLU A 174 0.64 17.14 -0.38
C GLU A 174 -0.30 17.92 -1.32
N LYS A 175 0.23 18.61 -2.35
CA LYS A 175 -0.64 19.25 -3.37
C LYS A 175 -1.47 18.23 -4.13
N PHE A 176 -0.89 17.10 -4.53
CA PHE A 176 -1.65 16.02 -5.16
C PHE A 176 -2.71 15.47 -4.23
N LYS A 177 -2.36 15.18 -2.96
CA LYS A 177 -3.29 14.70 -1.95
C LYS A 177 -4.45 15.66 -1.74
N ASN A 178 -4.17 16.94 -1.53
CA ASN A 178 -5.20 17.97 -1.31
C ASN A 178 -6.16 18.11 -2.50
N PHE A 179 -5.69 17.86 -3.72
CA PHE A 179 -6.54 17.88 -4.91
C PHE A 179 -7.32 16.57 -5.09
N PHE A 180 -6.63 15.43 -5.11
CA PHE A 180 -7.22 14.12 -5.41
C PHE A 180 -8.07 13.54 -4.29
N ALA A 181 -7.85 13.92 -3.02
CA ALA A 181 -8.66 13.45 -1.89
C ALA A 181 -10.13 13.95 -1.96
N GLY A 182 -10.37 15.02 -2.71
CA GLY A 182 -11.71 15.55 -3.00
C GLY A 182 -12.38 14.93 -4.23
N LEU A 183 -11.78 13.90 -4.84
CA LEU A 183 -12.25 13.30 -6.09
C LEU A 183 -12.56 11.81 -5.92
N LEU A 184 -13.49 11.29 -6.73
CA LEU A 184 -13.84 9.87 -6.72
C LEU A 184 -12.81 9.04 -7.50
N SER A 185 -12.40 7.91 -6.93
CA SER A 185 -11.70 6.87 -7.69
C SER A 185 -12.69 6.12 -8.59
N ASP A 186 -13.84 5.73 -8.04
CA ASP A 186 -14.89 5.00 -8.73
C ASP A 186 -16.25 5.60 -8.36
N ASP A 187 -17.18 5.67 -9.31
CA ASP A 187 -18.49 6.28 -9.12
C ASP A 187 -19.58 5.28 -8.75
N ARG A 188 -19.21 4.01 -8.53
CA ARG A 188 -20.12 2.93 -8.14
C ARG A 188 -20.25 2.79 -6.62
N PHE A 189 -21.47 2.53 -6.15
CA PHE A 189 -21.73 2.24 -4.73
C PHE A 189 -21.60 0.73 -4.48
N PRO A 190 -21.01 0.27 -3.35
CA PRO A 190 -20.49 1.05 -2.20
C PRO A 190 -19.00 1.43 -2.31
N ILE A 191 -18.33 1.16 -3.45
CA ILE A 191 -16.87 1.34 -3.61
C ILE A 191 -16.44 2.79 -3.88
N ASN A 192 -17.34 3.75 -3.69
CA ASN A 192 -17.08 5.19 -3.78
C ASN A 192 -16.53 5.76 -2.46
N ASP A 193 -16.00 4.89 -1.59
CA ASP A 193 -15.34 5.21 -0.32
C ASP A 193 -13.84 5.48 -0.49
N VAL A 194 -13.28 5.09 -1.64
CA VAL A 194 -11.91 5.33 -2.07
C VAL A 194 -11.84 6.61 -2.91
N SER A 195 -11.02 7.58 -2.50
CA SER A 195 -10.78 8.78 -3.30
C SER A 195 -9.76 8.51 -4.40
N LEU A 196 -9.66 9.42 -5.37
CA LEU A 196 -8.64 9.34 -6.40
C LEU A 196 -7.22 9.37 -5.80
N TRP A 197 -7.04 9.99 -4.63
CA TRP A 197 -5.75 10.06 -3.96
C TRP A 197 -5.28 8.67 -3.53
N GLU A 198 -6.10 7.92 -2.79
CA GLU A 198 -5.71 6.59 -2.33
C GLU A 198 -5.35 5.67 -3.51
N GLN A 199 -6.15 5.70 -4.58
CA GLN A 199 -5.89 4.87 -5.76
C GLN A 199 -4.59 5.25 -6.48
N ALA A 200 -4.35 6.55 -6.70
CA ALA A 200 -3.15 7.04 -7.38
C ALA A 200 -1.89 6.86 -6.52
N TYR A 201 -2.00 7.09 -5.22
CA TYR A 201 -0.93 6.94 -4.25
C TYR A 201 -0.48 5.49 -4.13
N MET A 202 -1.43 4.54 -4.05
CA MET A 202 -1.10 3.12 -3.94
C MET A 202 -0.49 2.58 -5.24
N ALA A 203 -1.06 2.91 -6.41
CA ALA A 203 -0.47 2.55 -7.71
C ALA A 203 0.96 3.10 -7.87
N THR A 204 1.18 4.36 -7.48
CA THR A 204 2.49 5.01 -7.48
C THR A 204 3.46 4.37 -6.49
N THR A 205 2.99 3.98 -5.31
CA THR A 205 3.79 3.31 -4.28
C THR A 205 4.25 1.93 -4.75
N MET A 206 3.36 1.13 -5.35
CA MET A 206 3.72 -0.16 -5.96
C MET A 206 4.71 0.01 -7.11
N PHE A 207 4.52 1.02 -7.94
CA PHE A 207 5.44 1.40 -9.02
C PHE A 207 6.83 1.74 -8.49
N LYS A 208 6.93 2.66 -7.51
CA LYS A 208 8.19 3.08 -6.90
C LYS A 208 8.94 1.91 -6.27
N ALA A 209 8.24 1.07 -5.50
CA ALA A 209 8.83 -0.10 -4.87
C ALA A 209 9.43 -1.06 -5.91
N SER A 210 8.71 -1.30 -7.01
CA SER A 210 9.17 -2.16 -8.11
C SER A 210 10.34 -1.56 -8.88
N LEU A 211 10.30 -0.24 -9.14
CA LEU A 211 11.38 0.48 -9.81
C LEU A 211 12.67 0.45 -8.97
N SER A 212 12.55 0.69 -7.67
CA SER A 212 13.69 0.70 -6.76
C SER A 212 14.31 -0.67 -6.61
N GLU A 213 13.50 -1.72 -6.52
CA GLU A 213 13.98 -3.10 -6.57
C GLU A 213 14.71 -3.41 -7.89
N TYR A 214 14.16 -2.97 -9.02
CA TYR A 214 14.79 -3.16 -10.32
C TYR A 214 16.17 -2.48 -10.36
N ILE A 215 16.28 -1.25 -9.84
CA ILE A 215 17.53 -0.49 -9.77
C ILE A 215 18.55 -1.13 -8.81
N LEU A 216 18.10 -1.70 -7.70
CA LEU A 216 18.95 -2.42 -6.75
C LEU A 216 19.53 -3.71 -7.34
N LYS A 217 18.74 -4.44 -8.15
CA LYS A 217 19.11 -5.76 -8.69
C LYS A 217 19.95 -5.70 -9.97
N ASN A 218 19.96 -4.57 -10.67
CA ASN A 218 20.53 -4.47 -12.00
C ASN A 218 21.56 -3.35 -12.09
N ASN A 219 22.60 -3.56 -12.92
CA ASN A 219 23.57 -2.52 -13.27
C ASN A 219 23.25 -1.83 -14.60
N ASN A 220 22.40 -2.45 -15.43
CA ASN A 220 21.94 -1.97 -16.73
C ASN A 220 20.54 -2.52 -17.05
N ILE A 221 19.82 -1.88 -17.97
CA ILE A 221 18.49 -2.35 -18.39
C ILE A 221 18.64 -3.45 -19.45
N GLN A 222 18.57 -4.71 -19.03
CA GLN A 222 18.70 -5.85 -19.94
C GLN A 222 17.36 -6.24 -20.56
N SER A 223 16.32 -6.37 -19.73
CA SER A 223 14.99 -6.76 -20.15
C SER A 223 13.92 -6.20 -19.24
N LEU A 224 12.69 -6.12 -19.76
CA LEU A 224 11.52 -5.86 -18.92
C LEU A 224 11.35 -6.98 -17.88
N PRO A 225 10.83 -6.66 -16.68
CA PRO A 225 10.51 -7.68 -15.69
C PRO A 225 9.36 -8.57 -16.17
N LYS A 226 9.40 -9.84 -15.76
CA LYS A 226 8.27 -10.75 -15.96
C LYS A 226 7.11 -10.28 -15.09
N ARG A 227 6.01 -9.88 -15.73
CA ARG A 227 4.85 -9.21 -15.11
C ARG A 227 4.18 -10.03 -14.00
N MET A 228 4.16 -11.36 -14.15
CA MET A 228 3.60 -12.29 -13.16
C MET A 228 4.54 -12.52 -11.96
N ASP A 229 5.80 -12.12 -12.07
CA ASP A 229 6.82 -12.35 -11.03
C ASP A 229 6.99 -11.12 -10.13
N VAL A 230 6.42 -9.97 -10.51
CA VAL A 230 6.46 -8.76 -9.66
C VAL A 230 5.60 -8.99 -8.42
N ARG A 231 6.24 -8.90 -7.25
CA ARG A 231 5.65 -9.02 -5.92
C ARG A 231 6.24 -7.95 -5.00
N TRP A 232 5.59 -7.74 -3.87
CA TRP A 232 5.98 -6.76 -2.85
C TRP A 232 6.07 -7.41 -1.47
N ARG A 233 6.68 -6.68 -0.55
CA ARG A 233 6.69 -6.96 0.89
C ARG A 233 6.29 -5.69 1.63
N ILE A 234 5.80 -5.86 2.85
CA ILE A 234 5.57 -4.74 3.77
C ILE A 234 6.68 -4.74 4.81
N LEU A 235 7.44 -3.66 4.88
CA LEU A 235 8.46 -3.42 5.89
C LEU A 235 7.81 -2.69 7.08
N GLY A 236 7.79 -3.35 8.24
CA GLY A 236 7.32 -2.79 9.50
C GLY A 236 8.48 -2.38 10.40
N ILE A 237 8.43 -1.14 10.88
CA ILE A 237 9.30 -0.62 11.93
C ILE A 237 8.43 -0.53 13.19
N GLN A 238 8.49 -1.59 14.01
CA GLN A 238 7.53 -1.85 15.07
C GLN A 238 8.13 -1.57 16.45
N TYR A 239 7.40 -0.82 17.27
CA TYR A 239 7.76 -0.53 18.66
C TYR A 239 6.51 -0.07 19.43
N ASP A 240 6.50 -0.29 20.74
CA ASP A 240 5.33 -0.08 21.58
C ASP A 240 5.10 1.41 21.91
N LYS A 241 4.52 2.18 20.97
CA LYS A 241 4.30 3.63 21.14
C LYS A 241 3.36 3.92 22.31
N LEU A 242 2.33 3.09 22.48
CA LEU A 242 1.39 3.20 23.59
C LEU A 242 2.07 2.90 24.92
N GLY A 243 2.79 1.77 25.03
CA GLY A 243 3.54 1.41 26.24
C GLY A 243 4.64 2.41 26.59
N LEU A 244 5.22 3.10 25.61
CA LEU A 244 6.13 4.22 25.85
C LEU A 244 5.41 5.41 26.48
N ALA A 245 4.26 5.80 25.95
CA ALA A 245 3.46 6.89 26.49
C ALA A 245 3.00 6.61 27.94
N GLU A 246 2.66 5.36 28.25
CA GLU A 246 2.27 4.91 29.60
C GLU A 246 3.38 5.01 30.65
N LYS A 247 4.66 5.11 30.25
CA LYS A 247 5.77 5.37 31.20
C LYS A 247 5.69 6.74 31.85
N GLY A 248 5.04 7.71 31.19
CA GLY A 248 4.90 9.07 31.70
C GLY A 248 3.82 9.13 32.78
N TYR A 249 4.18 9.57 33.99
CA TYR A 249 3.20 9.80 35.06
C TYR A 249 2.80 11.29 35.17
N LYS A 250 3.47 12.18 34.44
CA LYS A 250 3.04 13.58 34.23
C LYS A 250 2.58 13.76 32.77
N PRO A 251 1.55 14.56 32.48
CA PRO A 251 1.05 14.76 31.12
C PRO A 251 2.13 15.19 30.11
N GLN A 252 3.07 16.03 30.54
CA GLN A 252 4.17 16.49 29.68
C GLN A 252 5.07 15.34 29.20
N GLN A 253 5.31 14.34 30.07
CA GLN A 253 6.12 13.17 29.72
C GLN A 253 5.39 12.28 28.72
N ILE A 254 4.09 12.09 28.90
CA ILE A 254 3.21 11.36 27.96
C ILE A 254 3.24 12.03 26.58
N LEU A 255 3.05 13.37 26.55
CA LEU A 255 3.15 14.16 25.33
C LEU A 255 4.51 13.99 24.66
N TRP A 256 5.60 14.06 25.43
CA TRP A 256 6.95 13.89 24.89
C TRP A 256 7.11 12.56 24.16
N TYR A 257 6.65 11.44 24.74
CA TYR A 257 6.75 10.13 24.07
C TYR A 257 5.92 10.08 22.78
N ARG A 258 4.70 10.63 22.78
CA ARG A 258 3.83 10.67 21.58
C ARG A 258 4.45 11.52 20.47
N ASP A 259 4.95 12.71 20.81
CA ASP A 259 5.59 13.61 19.85
C ASP A 259 6.90 13.04 19.33
N LYS A 260 7.74 12.47 20.22
CA LYS A 260 9.01 11.88 19.81
C LYS A 260 8.82 10.64 18.94
N ALA A 261 7.80 9.83 19.21
CA ALA A 261 7.44 8.71 18.34
C ALA A 261 7.06 9.21 16.94
N ARG A 262 6.23 10.27 16.84
CA ARG A 262 5.87 10.88 15.55
C ARG A 262 7.09 11.42 14.80
N GLU A 263 7.99 12.12 15.49
CA GLU A 263 9.24 12.63 14.90
C GLU A 263 10.13 11.49 14.38
N ILE A 264 10.27 10.41 15.15
CA ILE A 264 11.05 9.23 14.74
C ILE A 264 10.44 8.59 13.49
N ASP A 265 9.12 8.36 13.48
CA ASP A 265 8.43 7.83 12.31
C ASP A 265 8.65 8.71 11.07
N ASP A 266 8.63 10.04 11.22
CA ASP A 266 8.83 10.99 10.13
C ASP A 266 10.27 11.02 9.59
N GLU A 267 11.27 10.86 10.46
CA GLU A 267 12.68 10.71 10.02
C GLU A 267 12.91 9.35 9.32
N VAL A 268 12.30 8.28 9.82
CA VAL A 268 12.32 6.96 9.14
C VAL A 268 11.63 7.06 7.79
N LYS A 269 10.48 7.74 7.71
CA LYS A 269 9.79 8.01 6.45
C LYS A 269 10.70 8.76 5.47
N LYS A 270 11.35 9.84 5.91
CA LYS A 270 12.28 10.59 5.07
C LYS A 270 13.46 9.73 4.61
N LEU A 271 13.98 8.87 5.47
CA LEU A 271 15.04 7.92 5.10
C LEU A 271 14.60 6.98 3.97
N LEU A 272 13.42 6.35 4.09
CA LEU A 272 12.96 5.28 3.20
C LEU A 272 12.19 5.76 1.97
N GLU A 273 11.62 6.95 2.02
CA GLU A 273 10.90 7.54 0.88
C GLU A 273 11.78 8.47 0.06
N TYR A 274 12.79 9.09 0.68
CA TYR A 274 13.60 10.11 0.02
C TYR A 274 15.09 9.76 -0.03
N GLU A 275 15.78 9.52 1.10
CA GLU A 275 17.23 9.26 1.05
C GLU A 275 17.58 7.97 0.28
N TYR A 276 16.87 6.89 0.59
CA TYR A 276 16.88 5.62 -0.11
C TYR A 276 15.46 5.33 -0.53
N PRO A 277 15.00 5.75 -1.72
CA PRO A 277 13.59 5.75 -2.10
C PRO A 277 13.03 4.35 -2.38
N ILE A 278 13.21 3.39 -1.47
CA ILE A 278 12.88 1.97 -1.60
C ILE A 278 11.37 1.68 -1.63
N GLY A 279 10.57 2.61 -1.12
CA GLY A 279 9.15 2.41 -0.91
C GLY A 279 8.45 3.67 -0.43
N ASN A 280 7.17 3.52 -0.06
CA ASN A 280 6.36 4.57 0.56
C ASN A 280 5.58 4.00 1.75
N GLU A 281 5.30 4.86 2.73
CA GLU A 281 4.47 4.57 3.88
C GLU A 281 3.05 4.28 3.41
N ILE A 282 2.49 3.15 3.84
CA ILE A 282 1.12 2.74 3.53
C ILE A 282 0.22 2.71 4.76
N TYR A 283 0.82 2.63 5.96
CA TYR A 283 0.09 2.57 7.22
C TYR A 283 0.98 2.99 8.39
N ARG A 284 0.37 3.58 9.42
CA ARG A 284 1.02 3.98 10.67
C ARG A 284 0.00 4.00 11.79
N ASP A 285 0.36 3.42 12.93
CA ASP A 285 -0.46 3.42 14.15
C ASP A 285 0.42 3.34 15.40
N GLU A 286 -0.17 2.98 16.55
CA GLU A 286 0.52 2.82 17.83
C GLU A 286 1.47 1.61 17.87
N THR A 287 1.43 0.73 16.87
CA THR A 287 2.31 -0.44 16.77
C THR A 287 3.55 -0.21 15.92
N GLY A 288 3.55 0.83 15.08
CA GLY A 288 4.70 1.12 14.22
C GLY A 288 4.36 1.98 13.00
N VAL A 289 5.31 1.99 12.06
CA VAL A 289 5.17 2.60 10.73
C VAL A 289 5.52 1.56 9.66
N TYR A 290 4.74 1.51 8.60
CA TYR A 290 4.74 0.40 7.63
C TYR A 290 4.88 0.92 6.20
N PHE A 291 5.82 0.32 5.45
CA PHE A 291 6.19 0.73 4.09
C PHE A 291 6.00 -0.40 3.10
N LEU A 292 5.44 -0.11 1.93
CA LEU A 292 5.47 -1.05 0.82
C LEU A 292 6.82 -1.00 0.11
N VAL A 293 7.48 -2.15 0.00
CA VAL A 293 8.78 -2.29 -0.64
C VAL A 293 8.81 -3.46 -1.63
N GLY A 294 9.82 -3.50 -2.48
CA GLY A 294 9.99 -4.61 -3.44
C GLY A 294 10.27 -5.95 -2.76
N GLU A 295 9.90 -7.05 -3.41
CA GLU A 295 10.11 -8.41 -2.91
C GLU A 295 11.59 -8.67 -2.58
N GLY A 296 12.48 -8.21 -3.45
CA GLY A 296 13.90 -8.53 -3.41
C GLY A 296 14.66 -7.98 -2.22
N LEU A 297 14.05 -7.13 -1.39
CA LEU A 297 14.68 -6.49 -0.24
C LEU A 297 14.70 -7.38 1.01
N GLY A 298 13.87 -8.43 1.06
CA GLY A 298 13.78 -9.34 2.19
C GLY A 298 14.27 -10.75 1.90
N ASP A 299 14.80 -11.42 2.92
CA ASP A 299 14.99 -12.87 2.99
C ASP A 299 13.98 -13.45 3.98
N ASP A 300 13.20 -14.45 3.55
CA ASP A 300 12.24 -15.13 4.42
C ASP A 300 12.97 -15.79 5.60
N LEU A 301 12.36 -15.74 6.78
CA LEU A 301 12.89 -16.43 7.94
C LEU A 301 12.66 -17.95 7.79
N ASN A 302 13.62 -18.75 8.25
CA ASN A 302 13.51 -20.21 8.27
C ASN A 302 12.75 -20.68 9.52
N ASP A 303 11.58 -20.09 9.76
CA ASP A 303 10.65 -20.47 10.82
C ASP A 303 9.23 -20.53 10.23
N ASP A 304 8.28 -21.05 11.01
CA ASP A 304 6.87 -21.11 10.58
C ASP A 304 6.19 -19.73 10.59
N SER A 305 6.94 -18.64 10.80
CA SER A 305 6.39 -17.29 10.78
C SER A 305 6.15 -16.80 9.34
N ASN A 306 5.28 -15.80 9.18
CA ASN A 306 5.10 -15.08 7.90
C ASN A 306 6.01 -13.84 7.81
N LEU A 307 7.16 -13.87 8.50
CA LEU A 307 8.13 -12.79 8.53
C LEU A 307 9.34 -13.07 7.63
N ALA A 308 10.01 -11.98 7.31
CA ALA A 308 11.28 -11.90 6.61
C ALA A 308 12.14 -10.82 7.27
N ARG A 309 13.44 -10.87 7.04
CA ARG A 309 14.40 -9.83 7.46
C ARG A 309 14.95 -9.09 6.27
N LEU A 310 15.43 -7.86 6.49
CA LEU A 310 16.16 -7.14 5.45
C LEU A 310 17.38 -7.96 5.00
N LYS A 311 17.66 -7.94 3.70
CA LYS A 311 18.89 -8.55 3.17
C LYS A 311 20.12 -7.87 3.76
N ARG A 312 21.19 -8.65 3.92
CA ARG A 312 22.48 -8.16 4.44
C ARG A 312 23.05 -6.99 3.64
N ASP A 313 22.79 -6.94 2.34
CA ASP A 313 23.20 -5.83 1.46
C ASP A 313 22.52 -4.48 1.83
N LEU A 314 21.44 -4.51 2.61
CA LEU A 314 20.69 -3.34 3.09
C LEU A 314 21.00 -2.98 4.55
N LYS A 315 22.05 -3.56 5.14
CA LYS A 315 22.45 -3.31 6.53
C LYS A 315 22.68 -1.82 6.83
N GLU A 316 23.14 -1.04 5.86
CA GLU A 316 23.29 0.41 6.02
C GLU A 316 21.95 1.11 6.32
N ILE A 317 20.86 0.70 5.66
CA ILE A 317 19.52 1.26 5.93
C ILE A 317 19.09 0.88 7.35
N GLU A 318 19.25 -0.39 7.72
CA GLU A 318 18.93 -0.90 9.06
C GLU A 318 19.69 -0.12 10.15
N GLU A 319 21.00 0.05 9.99
CA GLU A 319 21.83 0.81 10.92
C GLU A 319 21.42 2.28 11.02
N LYS A 320 21.03 2.91 9.90
CA LYS A 320 20.52 4.28 9.91
C LYS A 320 19.19 4.40 10.66
N ILE A 321 18.28 3.43 10.52
CA ILE A 321 17.04 3.37 11.31
C ILE A 321 17.39 3.29 12.79
N LEU A 322 18.27 2.38 13.20
CA LEU A 322 18.67 2.25 14.61
C LEU A 322 19.33 3.52 15.15
N ASN A 323 20.12 4.22 14.34
CA ASN A 323 20.73 5.49 14.74
C ASN A 323 19.67 6.60 14.93
N ILE A 324 18.63 6.68 14.09
CA ILE A 324 17.51 7.62 14.29
C ILE A 324 16.88 7.40 15.66
N PHE A 325 16.58 6.14 16.00
CA PHE A 325 16.03 5.79 17.31
C PHE A 325 16.99 6.13 18.45
N LYS A 326 18.27 5.78 18.31
CA LYS A 326 19.30 6.10 19.30
C LYS A 326 19.37 7.62 19.56
N GLU A 327 19.47 8.44 18.53
CA GLU A 327 19.65 9.88 18.70
C GLU A 327 18.37 10.54 19.24
N LYS A 328 17.21 10.25 18.65
CA LYS A 328 15.95 10.92 19.00
C LYS A 328 15.36 10.44 20.32
N SER A 329 15.51 9.17 20.66
CA SER A 329 15.06 8.63 21.96
C SER A 329 16.08 8.87 23.08
N PHE A 330 17.24 9.45 22.76
CA PHE A 330 18.40 9.54 23.65
C PHE A 330 18.91 8.16 24.12
N ASP A 331 18.93 7.18 23.22
CA ASP A 331 19.39 5.80 23.47
C ASP A 331 18.43 5.04 24.40
N GLU A 332 17.11 5.29 24.33
CA GLU A 332 16.14 4.74 25.29
C GLU A 332 15.32 3.56 24.77
N PHE A 333 14.92 3.57 23.50
CA PHE A 333 14.15 2.48 22.92
C PHE A 333 14.51 2.29 21.46
N TYR A 334 14.31 1.06 20.98
CA TYR A 334 14.68 0.62 19.64
C TYR A 334 13.53 -0.15 19.00
N PRO A 335 13.45 -0.17 17.66
CA PRO A 335 12.42 -0.89 16.95
C PRO A 335 12.79 -2.35 16.73
N ALA A 336 11.76 -3.16 16.54
CA ALA A 336 11.83 -4.39 15.76
C ALA A 336 11.64 -4.07 14.28
N ILE A 337 12.48 -4.65 13.42
CA ILE A 337 12.47 -4.40 11.98
C ILE A 337 12.19 -5.72 11.27
N PHE A 338 11.00 -5.84 10.69
CA PHE A 338 10.57 -7.06 10.00
C PHE A 338 9.90 -6.74 8.67
N LEU A 339 9.97 -7.67 7.73
CA LEU A 339 9.17 -7.65 6.52
C LEU A 339 8.14 -8.77 6.56
N THR A 340 7.06 -8.64 5.82
CA THR A 340 6.17 -9.76 5.51
C THR A 340 6.82 -10.70 4.48
N LYS A 341 6.29 -11.92 4.36
CA LYS A 341 6.47 -12.75 3.14
C LYS A 341 6.07 -11.98 1.87
N ALA A 342 6.73 -12.31 0.76
CA ALA A 342 6.46 -11.71 -0.53
C ALA A 342 5.06 -12.07 -1.03
N SER A 343 4.30 -11.08 -1.49
CA SER A 343 2.94 -11.27 -1.99
C SER A 343 2.63 -10.30 -3.14
N ARG A 344 1.64 -10.66 -3.96
CA ARG A 344 1.05 -9.75 -4.95
C ARG A 344 -0.04 -8.86 -4.33
N GLY A 345 -0.58 -9.26 -3.18
CA GLY A 345 -1.60 -8.54 -2.43
C GLY A 345 -1.03 -7.89 -1.17
N LEU A 346 -1.79 -6.94 -0.62
CA LEU A 346 -1.37 -6.11 0.52
C LEU A 346 -1.93 -6.58 1.87
N MET A 347 -2.73 -7.65 1.89
CA MET A 347 -3.38 -8.19 3.10
C MET A 347 -2.40 -8.69 4.17
N ASN A 348 -1.12 -8.86 3.82
CA ASN A 348 -0.10 -9.32 4.75
C ASN A 348 0.22 -8.31 5.87
N LEU A 349 -0.25 -7.07 5.78
CA LEU A 349 -0.06 -6.05 6.83
C LEU A 349 -0.58 -6.54 8.19
N CYS A 350 -1.73 -7.23 8.19
CA CYS A 350 -2.44 -7.63 9.39
C CYS A 350 -1.65 -8.62 10.22
N TYR A 351 -0.85 -9.45 9.56
CA TYR A 351 0.10 -10.33 10.25
C TYR A 351 1.10 -9.54 11.10
N LEU A 352 1.61 -8.40 10.62
CA LEU A 352 2.50 -7.55 11.44
C LEU A 352 1.73 -6.91 12.60
N LEU A 353 0.49 -6.46 12.38
CA LEU A 353 -0.33 -5.81 13.41
C LEU A 353 -0.71 -6.77 14.55
N GLU A 354 -1.14 -7.98 14.20
CA GLU A 354 -1.54 -9.02 15.15
C GLU A 354 -0.35 -9.49 16.00
N ASN A 355 0.80 -9.67 15.38
CA ASN A 355 2.03 -10.12 16.04
C ASN A 355 2.86 -8.97 16.62
N ALA A 356 2.36 -7.73 16.60
CA ALA A 356 3.13 -6.54 16.99
C ALA A 356 3.68 -6.65 18.42
N LYS A 357 2.85 -7.08 19.38
CA LYS A 357 3.26 -7.23 20.79
C LYS A 357 4.42 -8.21 20.96
N GLU A 358 4.40 -9.32 20.23
CA GLU A 358 5.51 -10.29 20.24
C GLU A 358 6.74 -9.73 19.53
N ASN A 359 6.54 -8.98 18.45
CA ASN A 359 7.62 -8.37 17.70
C ASN A 359 8.33 -7.28 18.51
N PHE A 360 7.65 -6.53 19.37
CA PHE A 360 8.28 -5.54 20.25
C PHE A 360 9.38 -6.16 21.14
N LEU A 361 9.22 -7.42 21.55
CA LEU A 361 10.20 -8.15 22.34
C LEU A 361 11.47 -8.50 21.55
N LYS A 362 11.40 -8.43 20.22
CA LYS A 362 12.50 -8.71 19.29
C LYS A 362 13.17 -7.41 18.80
N ALA A 363 13.03 -6.32 19.53
CA ALA A 363 13.69 -5.05 19.22
C ALA A 363 15.23 -5.23 19.12
N ASP A 364 15.84 -4.53 18.17
CA ASP A 364 17.29 -4.60 17.96
C ASP A 364 18.02 -3.57 18.85
N TRP A 365 18.65 -4.07 19.91
CA TRP A 365 19.43 -3.28 20.86
C TRP A 365 20.93 -3.21 20.52
N SER A 366 21.35 -3.61 19.31
CA SER A 366 22.78 -3.70 18.94
C SER A 366 23.54 -2.36 18.99
N LYS A 367 22.84 -1.22 18.88
CA LYS A 367 23.43 0.13 18.97
C LYS A 367 23.38 0.74 20.39
N LYS A 368 22.73 0.06 21.35
CA LYS A 368 22.54 0.53 22.72
C LYS A 368 23.88 0.68 23.42
N GLU A 369 24.09 1.80 24.11
CA GLU A 369 25.25 1.94 24.99
C GLU A 369 25.05 1.12 26.26
N ILE A 370 25.98 0.20 26.52
CA ILE A 370 25.94 -0.75 27.64
C ILE A 370 26.83 -0.27 28.80
N ASP A 371 27.71 0.70 28.55
CA ASP A 371 28.58 1.26 29.57
C ASP A 371 27.78 2.13 30.55
N ILE A 372 27.55 1.59 31.74
CA ILE A 372 26.82 2.27 32.81
C ILE A 372 27.82 2.91 33.77
N CYS A 373 27.83 4.24 33.82
CA CYS A 373 28.61 4.99 34.80
C CYS A 373 27.92 4.90 36.18
N ILE A 374 28.53 4.18 37.14
CA ILE A 374 27.97 3.99 38.50
C ILE A 374 28.38 5.12 39.46
N GLU A 375 29.50 5.79 39.18
CA GLU A 375 30.06 6.85 40.00
C GLU A 375 30.66 7.94 39.12
N LYS A 376 30.30 9.19 39.43
CA LYS A 376 30.83 10.39 38.76
C LYS A 376 31.70 11.16 39.73
N SER A 377 32.83 11.68 39.25
CA SER A 377 33.77 12.49 40.02
C SER A 377 33.10 13.69 40.72
N GLU A 378 32.13 14.32 40.08
CA GLU A 378 31.42 15.51 40.60
C GLU A 378 30.16 15.18 41.41
N SER A 379 29.48 14.08 41.06
CA SER A 379 28.13 13.76 41.55
C SER A 379 28.09 12.63 42.60
N GLY A 380 29.23 11.97 42.81
CA GLY A 380 29.36 10.77 43.64
C GLY A 380 28.67 9.54 43.03
N ARG A 381 28.36 8.57 43.89
CA ARG A 381 27.71 7.31 43.53
C ARG A 381 26.23 7.51 43.16
N ALA A 382 25.76 6.73 42.17
CA ALA A 382 24.36 6.70 41.77
C ALA A 382 23.44 6.32 42.95
N LYS A 383 22.29 6.99 43.05
CA LYS A 383 21.27 6.81 44.08
C LYS A 383 20.14 5.87 43.68
N GLY A 384 19.91 5.69 42.38
CA GLY A 384 18.83 4.87 41.87
C GLY A 384 18.70 4.96 40.36
N ILE A 385 17.65 4.33 39.83
CA ILE A 385 17.29 4.36 38.41
C ILE A 385 16.18 5.39 38.20
N CYS A 386 16.22 6.10 37.08
CA CYS A 386 15.22 7.08 36.70
C CYS A 386 13.86 6.41 36.48
N GLN A 387 12.83 6.93 37.14
CA GLN A 387 11.46 6.37 37.08
C GLN A 387 10.70 6.74 35.80
N VAL A 388 11.22 7.64 34.96
CA VAL A 388 10.58 8.03 33.68
C VAL A 388 11.08 7.14 32.54
N CYS A 389 12.40 7.01 32.37
CA CYS A 389 12.97 6.17 31.30
C CYS A 389 13.18 4.72 31.71
N GLY A 390 13.30 4.44 33.02
CA GLY A 390 13.57 3.10 33.54
C GLY A 390 14.98 2.57 33.28
N GLN A 391 15.89 3.40 32.74
CA GLN A 391 17.20 2.94 32.26
C GLN A 391 18.38 3.74 32.81
N ARG A 392 18.29 5.07 32.85
CA ARG A 392 19.43 5.93 33.26
C ARG A 392 19.53 6.01 34.78
N LEU A 393 20.76 6.04 35.29
CA LEU A 393 21.04 6.25 36.71
C LEU A 393 20.82 7.72 37.11
N VAL A 394 20.45 7.92 38.37
CA VAL A 394 20.21 9.23 38.99
C VAL A 394 21.28 9.46 40.06
N PHE A 395 21.92 10.62 40.02
CA PHE A 395 23.00 11.00 40.95
C PHE A 395 22.55 12.05 41.96
N LYS A 396 23.39 12.36 42.96
CA LYS A 396 23.05 13.34 44.00
C LYS A 396 22.86 14.76 43.46
N SER A 397 23.56 15.10 42.37
CA SER A 397 23.45 16.38 41.66
C SER A 397 22.15 16.52 40.88
N ASP A 398 21.54 15.40 40.49
CA ASP A 398 20.36 15.39 39.65
C ASP A 398 19.16 15.83 40.50
N ARG A 399 18.31 16.71 39.95
CA ARG A 399 17.21 17.32 40.71
C ARG A 399 16.14 16.29 41.06
N LEU A 400 15.74 16.29 42.33
CA LEU A 400 14.59 15.55 42.85
C LEU A 400 13.33 16.37 42.56
N ASP A 401 12.38 15.77 41.87
CA ASP A 401 11.02 16.27 41.74
C ASP A 401 10.15 15.46 42.70
N GLU A 402 9.68 16.08 43.78
CA GLU A 402 8.62 15.56 44.67
C GLU A 402 8.73 14.04 44.96
N ASP A 403 9.84 13.61 45.58
CA ASP A 403 10.13 12.21 45.97
C ASP A 403 10.40 11.21 44.84
N LYS A 404 10.54 11.65 43.58
CA LYS A 404 10.88 10.80 42.44
C LYS A 404 12.30 10.97 41.94
N ASN A 405 12.92 9.84 41.61
CA ASN A 405 14.25 9.79 41.00
C ASN A 405 14.11 10.04 39.49
N ILE A 406 14.49 11.23 39.03
CA ILE A 406 14.49 11.60 37.61
C ILE A 406 15.92 11.95 37.19
N CYS A 407 16.41 11.38 36.09
CA CYS A 407 17.71 11.76 35.56
C CYS A 407 17.65 13.12 34.84
N ASP A 408 18.78 13.81 34.74
CA ASP A 408 18.88 15.12 34.12
C ASP A 408 18.26 15.20 32.71
N THR A 409 18.48 14.19 31.87
CA THR A 409 17.88 14.13 30.51
C THR A 409 16.35 14.09 30.58
N CYS A 410 15.77 13.23 31.42
CA CYS A 410 14.31 13.14 31.53
C CYS A 410 13.70 14.39 32.18
N TYR A 411 14.42 15.02 33.11
CA TYR A 411 13.97 16.26 33.72
C TYR A 411 13.92 17.39 32.68
N LYS A 412 15.04 17.63 31.98
CA LYS A 412 15.18 18.70 30.97
C LYS A 412 14.28 18.48 29.75
N GLU A 413 14.30 17.29 29.17
CA GLU A 413 13.66 17.03 27.87
C GLU A 413 12.18 16.64 28.00
N LYS A 414 11.82 15.91 29.06
CA LYS A 414 10.49 15.26 29.17
C LYS A 414 9.57 15.86 30.23
N THR A 415 10.13 16.51 31.25
CA THR A 415 9.35 16.93 32.43
C THR A 415 9.08 18.43 32.42
N GLN A 416 9.96 19.23 31.80
CA GLN A 416 9.83 20.68 31.67
C GLN A 416 9.12 21.11 30.37
N GLY A 417 8.77 22.40 30.28
CA GLY A 417 8.34 23.06 29.04
C GLY A 417 6.84 23.03 28.72
N ARG A 418 5.99 22.34 29.50
CA ARG A 418 4.53 22.34 29.25
C ARG A 418 3.93 23.74 29.40
N ILE A 419 4.29 24.41 30.51
CA ILE A 419 3.81 25.75 30.83
C ILE A 419 4.36 26.75 29.82
N ASP A 420 5.67 26.69 29.53
CA ASP A 420 6.32 27.60 28.59
C ASP A 420 5.69 27.50 27.19
N LYS A 421 5.48 26.28 26.67
CA LYS A 421 4.80 26.05 25.38
C LYS A 421 3.35 26.54 25.37
N TRP A 422 2.64 26.39 26.49
CA TRP A 422 1.26 26.89 26.59
C TRP A 422 1.21 28.42 26.64
N LEU A 423 2.19 29.06 27.29
CA LEU A 423 2.33 30.52 27.30
C LEU A 423 2.66 31.09 25.92
N GLU A 424 3.33 30.33 25.05
CA GLU A 424 3.63 30.73 23.66
C GLU A 424 2.36 30.78 22.78
N ASP A 425 1.35 29.96 23.05
CA ASP A 425 0.10 29.92 22.29
C ASP A 425 -1.09 29.49 23.17
N THR A 426 -1.65 30.47 23.89
CA THR A 426 -2.79 30.28 24.82
C THR A 426 -4.14 30.11 24.11
N SER A 427 -4.17 30.19 22.78
CA SER A 427 -5.40 30.00 21.99
C SER A 427 -5.82 28.53 21.84
N LYS A 428 -4.92 27.60 22.21
CA LYS A 428 -5.11 26.16 22.14
C LYS A 428 -5.84 25.59 23.38
N GLU A 429 -6.03 24.27 23.38
CA GLU A 429 -6.64 23.55 24.50
C GLU A 429 -6.00 23.88 25.84
N THR A 430 -6.82 23.94 26.89
CA THR A 430 -6.36 24.23 28.24
C THR A 430 -5.48 23.14 28.81
N ILE A 431 -4.48 23.55 29.60
CA ILE A 431 -3.65 22.64 30.38
C ILE A 431 -4.12 22.53 31.85
N TRP A 432 -5.13 23.31 32.24
CA TRP A 432 -5.61 23.45 33.60
C TRP A 432 -6.84 22.59 33.84
N MET A 433 -6.76 21.70 34.85
CA MET A 433 -7.90 20.86 35.23
C MET A 433 -9.11 21.67 35.71
N ASP A 434 -8.86 22.86 36.26
CA ASP A 434 -9.91 23.76 36.75
C ASP A 434 -10.81 24.31 35.65
N GLU A 435 -10.35 24.27 34.40
CA GLU A 435 -11.15 24.69 33.24
C GLU A 435 -11.94 23.52 32.63
N LEU A 436 -11.59 22.27 32.96
CA LEU A 436 -12.25 21.06 32.46
C LEU A 436 -13.30 20.49 33.43
N LYS A 437 -13.15 20.79 34.72
CA LYS A 437 -14.04 20.26 35.76
C LYS A 437 -15.42 20.93 35.74
N ASP A 438 -16.43 20.17 36.13
CA ASP A 438 -17.77 20.72 36.34
C ASP A 438 -17.84 21.54 37.65
N LYS A 439 -19.01 22.10 37.96
CA LYS A 439 -19.27 22.89 39.17
C LYS A 439 -19.08 22.12 40.50
N ASN A 440 -18.94 20.79 40.44
CA ASN A 440 -18.75 19.90 41.59
C ASN A 440 -17.34 19.27 41.59
N ASP A 441 -16.39 19.86 40.87
CA ASP A 441 -15.01 19.34 40.69
C ASP A 441 -14.93 17.97 39.99
N GLY A 442 -15.99 17.56 39.28
CA GLY A 442 -16.07 16.31 38.55
C GLY A 442 -15.48 16.40 37.14
N VAL A 443 -14.76 15.37 36.72
CA VAL A 443 -14.25 15.21 35.35
C VAL A 443 -14.63 13.82 34.83
N ALA A 444 -15.10 13.74 33.59
CA ALA A 444 -15.43 12.48 32.93
C ALA A 444 -14.42 12.19 31.81
N LEU A 445 -13.76 11.02 31.89
CA LEU A 445 -12.96 10.49 30.79
C LEU A 445 -13.83 9.55 29.95
N VAL A 446 -14.04 9.91 28.68
CA VAL A 446 -14.76 9.06 27.72
C VAL A 446 -13.73 8.39 26.81
N THR A 447 -13.70 7.06 26.82
CA THR A 447 -12.88 6.26 25.90
C THR A 447 -13.79 5.41 25.03
N MET A 448 -13.41 5.23 23.76
CA MET A 448 -14.11 4.37 22.82
C MET A 448 -13.09 3.45 22.15
N LYS A 449 -13.40 2.16 22.08
CA LYS A 449 -12.60 1.16 21.37
C LYS A 449 -13.49 0.51 20.31
N PHE A 450 -13.04 0.52 19.06
CA PHE A 450 -13.67 -0.21 17.97
C PHE A 450 -12.92 -1.52 17.74
N GLU A 451 -13.61 -2.66 17.82
CA GLU A 451 -13.03 -3.97 17.52
C GLU A 451 -12.96 -4.15 16.00
N LEU A 452 -11.87 -3.69 15.38
CA LEU A 452 -11.66 -3.72 13.93
C LEU A 452 -10.84 -4.94 13.47
N HIS A 453 -10.61 -5.94 14.32
CA HIS A 453 -9.73 -7.07 14.01
C HIS A 453 -10.14 -7.80 12.72
N ASP A 454 -11.38 -8.27 12.66
CA ASP A 454 -11.91 -8.98 11.50
C ASP A 454 -12.08 -8.08 10.26
N TRP A 455 -12.07 -6.75 10.43
CA TRP A 455 -12.05 -5.80 9.32
C TRP A 455 -10.66 -5.66 8.74
N LEU A 456 -9.64 -5.55 9.61
CA LEU A 456 -8.26 -5.40 9.20
C LEU A 456 -7.76 -6.68 8.53
N ASN A 457 -7.94 -7.85 9.15
CA ASN A 457 -7.51 -9.13 8.57
C ASN A 457 -8.23 -9.47 7.23
N GLY A 458 -9.30 -8.73 6.92
CA GLY A 458 -10.05 -8.79 5.68
C GLY A 458 -11.17 -9.83 5.67
N ASP A 459 -11.40 -10.55 6.75
CA ASP A 459 -12.50 -11.52 6.86
C ASP A 459 -13.85 -10.84 6.66
N MET A 460 -14.09 -9.71 7.35
CA MET A 460 -15.31 -8.94 7.18
C MET A 460 -15.39 -8.25 5.82
N LEU A 461 -14.27 -7.71 5.29
CA LEU A 461 -14.24 -7.11 3.96
C LEU A 461 -14.59 -8.13 2.87
N ASN A 462 -14.06 -9.35 2.97
CA ASN A 462 -14.39 -10.45 2.07
C ASN A 462 -15.83 -10.97 2.26
N SER A 463 -16.43 -10.75 3.43
CA SER A 463 -17.83 -11.09 3.72
C SER A 463 -18.84 -10.05 3.23
N LEU A 464 -18.40 -8.83 2.89
CA LEU A 464 -19.26 -7.82 2.29
C LEU A 464 -19.69 -8.29 0.91
N LEU A 465 -20.89 -8.85 0.83
CA LEU A 465 -21.54 -9.19 -0.41
C LEU A 465 -21.92 -7.91 -1.14
N VAL A 466 -21.01 -7.40 -1.98
CA VAL A 466 -21.28 -6.30 -2.92
C VAL A 466 -22.28 -6.74 -4.02
N ARG A 467 -22.58 -8.03 -4.09
CA ARG A 467 -23.61 -8.59 -4.97
C ARG A 467 -24.66 -9.34 -4.16
N GLU A 468 -25.91 -8.92 -4.31
CA GLU A 468 -27.09 -9.67 -3.86
C GLU A 468 -27.38 -10.82 -4.84
N GLU A 469 -26.42 -11.72 -5.01
CA GLU A 469 -26.64 -12.92 -5.81
C GLU A 469 -27.41 -13.96 -5.00
N ASN A 470 -28.28 -14.72 -5.66
CA ASN A 470 -28.98 -15.81 -5.00
C ASN A 470 -28.01 -16.98 -4.77
N PHE A 471 -27.32 -16.95 -3.64
CA PHE A 471 -26.34 -17.97 -3.22
C PHE A 471 -26.92 -19.40 -3.22
N LYS A 472 -28.23 -19.57 -3.01
CA LYS A 472 -28.86 -20.89 -3.10
C LYS A 472 -28.90 -21.40 -4.54
N ASN A 473 -29.26 -20.53 -5.49
CA ASN A 473 -29.22 -20.86 -6.91
C ASN A 473 -27.79 -21.10 -7.38
N LEU A 474 -26.86 -20.22 -7.02
CA LEU A 474 -25.42 -20.37 -7.30
C LEU A 474 -24.85 -21.70 -6.81
N LYS A 475 -25.16 -22.08 -5.56
CA LYS A 475 -24.73 -23.36 -4.98
C LYS A 475 -25.37 -24.54 -5.70
N SER A 476 -26.63 -24.42 -6.10
CA SER A 476 -27.32 -25.43 -6.93
C SER A 476 -26.67 -25.58 -8.30
N ASP A 477 -26.33 -24.47 -8.95
CA ASP A 477 -25.69 -24.44 -10.26
C ASP A 477 -24.27 -25.02 -10.18
N LEU A 478 -23.49 -24.68 -9.14
CA LEU A 478 -22.17 -25.25 -8.86
C LEU A 478 -22.24 -26.76 -8.61
N ASN A 479 -23.18 -27.23 -7.78
CA ASN A 479 -23.36 -28.65 -7.53
C ASN A 479 -23.76 -29.41 -8.81
N THR A 480 -24.63 -28.80 -9.62
CA THR A 480 -25.05 -29.36 -10.92
C THR A 480 -23.85 -29.45 -11.87
N LEU A 481 -23.07 -28.37 -11.97
CA LEU A 481 -21.84 -28.32 -12.76
C LEU A 481 -20.84 -29.39 -12.32
N LEU A 482 -20.58 -29.53 -11.01
CA LEU A 482 -19.67 -30.54 -10.47
C LEU A 482 -20.15 -31.98 -10.74
N ALA A 483 -21.45 -32.23 -10.60
CA ALA A 483 -22.05 -33.53 -10.92
C ALA A 483 -21.92 -33.86 -12.42
N GLU A 484 -22.16 -32.87 -13.29
CA GLU A 484 -22.00 -33.01 -14.74
C GLU A 484 -20.54 -33.21 -15.13
N VAL A 485 -19.62 -32.43 -14.57
CA VAL A 485 -18.16 -32.59 -14.69
C VAL A 485 -17.76 -34.03 -14.33
N LYS A 486 -18.18 -34.52 -13.15
CA LYS A 486 -17.87 -35.88 -12.69
C LYS A 486 -18.39 -36.93 -13.64
N LYS A 487 -19.62 -36.77 -14.14
CA LYS A 487 -20.24 -37.67 -15.13
C LYS A 487 -19.45 -37.69 -16.43
N TYR A 488 -19.06 -36.53 -16.95
CA TYR A 488 -18.27 -36.43 -18.19
C TYR A 488 -16.87 -37.00 -18.05
N TYR A 489 -16.17 -36.67 -16.96
CA TYR A 489 -14.83 -37.17 -16.69
C TYR A 489 -14.81 -38.70 -16.57
N THR A 490 -15.79 -39.26 -15.84
CA THR A 490 -15.94 -40.73 -15.71
C THR A 490 -16.24 -41.39 -17.06
N ASN A 491 -17.11 -40.81 -17.88
CA ASN A 491 -17.42 -41.33 -19.21
C ASN A 491 -16.24 -41.23 -20.18
N PHE A 492 -15.44 -40.17 -20.08
CA PHE A 492 -14.24 -39.98 -20.90
C PHE A 492 -13.17 -41.04 -20.56
N LEU A 493 -12.88 -41.25 -19.27
CA LEU A 493 -11.91 -42.25 -18.81
C LEU A 493 -12.29 -43.69 -19.17
N ASN A 494 -13.59 -44.02 -19.12
CA ASN A 494 -14.09 -45.37 -19.39
C ASN A 494 -14.35 -45.65 -20.88
N SER A 495 -14.17 -44.67 -21.77
CA SER A 495 -14.40 -44.86 -23.21
C SER A 495 -13.16 -45.43 -23.90
N SER A 496 -13.31 -46.60 -24.54
CA SER A 496 -12.26 -47.25 -25.34
C SER A 496 -11.91 -46.49 -26.62
N ASN A 497 -12.78 -45.58 -27.07
CA ASN A 497 -12.51 -44.55 -28.06
C ASN A 497 -12.87 -43.20 -27.43
N LYS A 498 -11.88 -42.32 -27.21
CA LYS A 498 -12.01 -40.95 -26.66
C LYS A 498 -12.89 -40.07 -27.57
N ASN A 499 -14.20 -40.33 -27.58
CA ASN A 499 -15.13 -39.77 -28.54
C ASN A 499 -15.50 -38.33 -28.16
N LEU A 500 -15.00 -37.38 -28.95
CA LEU A 500 -15.14 -35.93 -28.76
C LEU A 500 -16.57 -35.41 -28.93
N LYS A 501 -17.53 -36.22 -29.41
CA LYS A 501 -18.95 -35.82 -29.47
C LYS A 501 -19.55 -35.53 -28.10
N SER A 502 -19.05 -36.18 -27.05
CA SER A 502 -19.43 -35.88 -25.66
C SER A 502 -18.95 -34.49 -25.21
N PHE A 503 -17.87 -33.97 -25.79
CA PHE A 503 -17.36 -32.65 -25.45
C PHE A 503 -18.28 -31.51 -25.91
N ASN A 504 -18.89 -31.65 -27.09
CA ASN A 504 -19.87 -30.67 -27.59
C ASN A 504 -21.08 -30.55 -26.66
N SER A 505 -21.53 -31.67 -26.06
CA SER A 505 -22.64 -31.68 -25.12
C SER A 505 -22.27 -31.15 -23.73
N PHE A 506 -21.00 -31.25 -23.31
CA PHE A 506 -20.50 -30.62 -22.09
C PHE A 506 -20.39 -29.10 -22.27
N GLY A 507 -19.77 -28.63 -23.35
CA GLY A 507 -19.59 -27.18 -23.61
C GLY A 507 -20.90 -26.39 -23.82
N SER A 508 -22.03 -27.06 -24.03
CA SER A 508 -23.36 -26.48 -24.18
C SER A 508 -24.21 -26.47 -22.89
N LEU A 509 -23.66 -26.94 -21.76
CA LEU A 509 -24.42 -27.00 -20.51
C LEU A 509 -24.79 -25.60 -20.01
N ASN A 510 -26.06 -25.43 -19.65
CA ASN A 510 -26.56 -24.18 -19.06
C ASN A 510 -25.85 -23.87 -17.74
N SER A 511 -25.49 -24.89 -16.94
CA SER A 511 -24.73 -24.75 -15.69
C SER A 511 -23.37 -24.06 -15.89
N ILE A 512 -22.64 -24.42 -16.96
CA ILE A 512 -21.39 -23.77 -17.34
C ILE A 512 -21.64 -22.32 -17.76
N LYS A 513 -22.70 -22.08 -18.53
CA LYS A 513 -23.04 -20.74 -19.00
C LYS A 513 -23.37 -19.82 -17.81
N SER A 514 -24.24 -20.28 -16.91
CA SER A 514 -24.57 -19.61 -15.67
C SER A 514 -23.33 -19.38 -14.80
N PHE A 515 -22.44 -20.37 -14.67
CA PHE A 515 -21.21 -20.25 -13.89
C PHE A 515 -20.24 -19.22 -14.48
N VAL A 516 -20.03 -19.25 -15.80
CA VAL A 516 -19.16 -18.29 -16.49
C VAL A 516 -19.73 -16.88 -16.39
N GLU A 517 -21.06 -16.74 -16.45
CA GLU A 517 -21.78 -15.47 -16.28
C GLU A 517 -21.53 -14.80 -14.91
N LEU A 518 -21.10 -15.54 -13.88
CA LEU A 518 -20.72 -14.99 -12.57
C LEU A 518 -19.44 -14.15 -12.60
N PHE A 519 -18.55 -14.42 -13.56
CA PHE A 519 -17.26 -13.76 -13.63
C PHE A 519 -17.31 -12.51 -14.51
N ASP A 520 -16.32 -11.63 -14.35
CA ASP A 520 -16.21 -10.42 -15.16
C ASP A 520 -16.23 -10.71 -16.67
N LYS A 521 -17.00 -9.89 -17.41
CA LYS A 521 -17.24 -10.02 -18.84
C LYS A 521 -15.93 -9.99 -19.65
N HIS A 522 -15.03 -9.10 -19.29
CA HIS A 522 -13.76 -8.87 -20.01
C HIS A 522 -12.62 -9.75 -19.49
N GLY A 523 -12.68 -10.16 -18.22
CA GLY A 523 -11.71 -11.01 -17.55
C GLY A 523 -11.83 -12.49 -17.91
N ILE A 524 -12.94 -13.13 -17.58
CA ILE A 524 -13.08 -14.60 -17.70
C ILE A 524 -14.09 -14.98 -18.78
N GLN A 525 -15.25 -14.30 -18.86
CA GLN A 525 -16.29 -14.69 -19.83
C GLN A 525 -15.79 -14.61 -21.27
N THR A 526 -15.24 -13.46 -21.68
CA THR A 526 -14.82 -13.25 -23.08
C THR A 526 -13.68 -14.19 -23.49
N PRO A 527 -12.60 -14.37 -22.70
CA PRO A 527 -11.58 -15.37 -23.03
C PRO A 527 -12.12 -16.79 -23.06
N TYR A 528 -12.97 -17.19 -22.10
CA TYR A 528 -13.61 -18.50 -22.09
C TYR A 528 -14.43 -18.74 -23.35
N GLU A 529 -15.33 -17.81 -23.71
CA GLU A 529 -16.17 -17.93 -24.90
C GLU A 529 -15.36 -17.92 -26.20
N LYS A 530 -14.26 -17.16 -26.28
CA LYS A 530 -13.33 -17.22 -27.42
C LYS A 530 -12.68 -18.59 -27.56
N VAL A 531 -12.17 -19.16 -26.47
CA VAL A 531 -11.55 -20.49 -26.47
C VAL A 531 -12.58 -21.57 -26.80
N LYS A 532 -13.75 -21.52 -26.18
CA LYS A 532 -14.89 -22.41 -26.46
C LYS A 532 -15.28 -22.38 -27.93
N LYS A 533 -15.42 -21.19 -28.53
CA LYS A 533 -15.77 -21.03 -29.95
C LYS A 533 -14.69 -21.61 -30.87
N LYS A 534 -13.41 -21.45 -30.51
CA LYS A 534 -12.28 -22.05 -31.23
C LYS A 534 -12.33 -23.59 -31.16
N ILE A 535 -12.63 -24.15 -29.99
CA ILE A 535 -12.77 -25.61 -29.80
C ILE A 535 -13.97 -26.15 -30.57
N ILE A 536 -15.14 -25.50 -30.50
CA ILE A 536 -16.35 -25.91 -31.24
C ILE A 536 -16.10 -25.90 -32.76
N ASN A 537 -15.37 -24.91 -33.27
CA ASN A 537 -15.03 -24.86 -34.69
C ASN A 537 -14.08 -26.00 -35.10
N LEU A 538 -13.06 -26.31 -34.28
CA LEU A 538 -12.18 -27.46 -34.51
C LEU A 538 -12.94 -28.80 -34.54
N LEU A 539 -13.95 -28.95 -33.67
CA LEU A 539 -14.79 -30.15 -33.59
C LEU A 539 -15.75 -30.31 -34.79
N ARG A 540 -16.10 -29.22 -35.48
CA ARG A 540 -16.97 -29.25 -36.67
C ARG A 540 -16.23 -29.66 -37.94
N GLU A 541 -14.92 -29.44 -38.01
CA GLU A 541 -14.10 -29.72 -39.21
C GLU A 541 -13.59 -31.17 -39.28
N LYS A 542 -13.46 -31.87 -38.14
CA LYS A 542 -12.97 -33.26 -38.09
C LYS A 542 -13.78 -34.10 -37.09
N ASN A 543 -14.50 -35.10 -37.58
CA ASN A 543 -15.29 -36.02 -36.72
C ASN A 543 -14.42 -37.00 -35.90
N ASN A 544 -13.14 -37.19 -36.26
CA ASN A 544 -12.14 -37.96 -35.53
C ASN A 544 -10.79 -37.21 -35.60
N LEU A 545 -10.09 -37.08 -34.46
CA LEU A 545 -8.70 -36.59 -34.40
C LEU A 545 -7.75 -37.80 -34.28
N PRO A 546 -6.61 -37.84 -35.01
CA PRO A 546 -5.59 -38.86 -34.82
C PRO A 546 -5.03 -38.84 -33.39
N PRO A 547 -4.67 -39.98 -32.78
CA PRO A 547 -4.24 -40.07 -31.37
C PRO A 547 -3.12 -39.13 -30.94
N ASP A 548 -2.31 -38.64 -31.90
CA ASP A 548 -1.07 -37.87 -31.66
C ASP A 548 -1.10 -36.47 -32.29
N SER A 549 -2.26 -35.87 -32.56
CA SER A 549 -2.31 -34.50 -33.08
C SER A 549 -2.10 -33.44 -32.00
N GLU A 550 -1.42 -32.33 -32.33
CA GLU A 550 -1.32 -31.13 -31.46
C GLU A 550 -2.70 -30.66 -30.96
N ASP A 551 -3.75 -30.88 -31.74
CA ASP A 551 -5.13 -30.57 -31.38
C ASP A 551 -5.63 -31.39 -30.16
N ILE A 552 -5.21 -32.65 -30.00
CA ILE A 552 -5.52 -33.46 -28.80
C ILE A 552 -4.75 -32.93 -27.59
N MET A 553 -3.50 -32.51 -27.78
CA MET A 553 -2.73 -31.85 -26.71
C MET A 553 -3.40 -30.57 -26.24
N ILE A 554 -3.93 -29.74 -27.14
CA ILE A 554 -4.64 -28.49 -26.78
C ILE A 554 -5.95 -28.79 -26.03
N LEU A 555 -6.71 -29.82 -26.44
CA LEU A 555 -7.91 -30.28 -25.76
C LEU A 555 -7.60 -30.84 -24.37
N ASP A 556 -6.54 -31.64 -24.24
CA ASP A 556 -6.08 -32.18 -22.96
C ASP A 556 -5.54 -31.06 -22.05
N LEU A 557 -4.82 -30.07 -22.60
CA LEU A 557 -4.34 -28.91 -21.85
C LEU A 557 -5.49 -28.02 -21.37
N PHE A 558 -6.51 -27.79 -22.20
CA PHE A 558 -7.70 -27.04 -21.82
C PHE A 558 -8.49 -27.77 -20.73
N ASN A 559 -8.67 -29.09 -20.88
CA ASN A 559 -9.31 -29.93 -19.87
C ASN A 559 -8.55 -29.91 -18.55
N ARG A 560 -7.25 -30.18 -18.56
CA ARG A 560 -6.42 -30.15 -17.36
C ARG A 560 -6.46 -28.79 -16.69
N ASN A 561 -6.34 -27.70 -17.44
CA ASN A 561 -6.40 -26.35 -16.84
C ASN A 561 -7.80 -25.99 -16.31
N PHE A 562 -8.87 -26.39 -16.99
CA PHE A 562 -10.24 -26.14 -16.53
C PHE A 562 -10.61 -27.00 -15.31
N PHE A 563 -10.20 -28.27 -15.26
CA PHE A 563 -10.42 -29.15 -14.11
C PHE A 563 -9.49 -28.83 -12.94
N HIS A 564 -8.26 -28.39 -13.21
CA HIS A 564 -7.34 -27.92 -12.19
C HIS A 564 -7.81 -26.59 -11.58
N PHE A 565 -8.39 -25.68 -12.38
CA PHE A 565 -9.08 -24.48 -11.89
C PHE A 565 -10.25 -24.80 -10.94
N LEU A 566 -10.94 -25.93 -11.13
CA LEU A 566 -12.05 -26.38 -10.29
C LEU A 566 -11.62 -27.21 -9.06
N ASN A 567 -10.32 -27.44 -8.86
CA ASN A 567 -9.74 -28.12 -7.69
C ASN A 567 -10.36 -29.52 -7.40
N VAL A 568 -10.72 -30.28 -8.43
CA VAL A 568 -11.34 -31.62 -8.29
C VAL A 568 -10.31 -32.74 -8.03
N GLU A 569 -9.01 -32.42 -7.98
CA GLU A 569 -7.96 -33.43 -7.80
C GLU A 569 -7.85 -34.01 -6.37
N GLY A 570 -8.67 -33.56 -5.41
CA GLY A 570 -8.53 -33.89 -3.99
C GLY A 570 -9.58 -34.81 -3.33
N THR A 571 -10.55 -35.35 -4.07
CA THR A 571 -11.53 -36.33 -3.50
C THR A 571 -11.94 -37.34 -4.55
N ILE A 572 -11.09 -38.34 -4.74
CA ILE A 572 -11.43 -39.68 -5.27
C ILE A 572 -10.89 -40.70 -4.29
#